data_AF-A0A1Z9QQY3-F1
#
_entry.id   AF-A0A1Z9QQY3-F1
#
_cell.length_a   1.000
_cell.length_b   1.000
_cell.length_c   1.000
_cell.angle_alpha   90.00
_cell.angle_beta   90.00
_cell.angle_gamma   90.00
#
_symmetry.space_group_name_H-M   'P 1'
#
loop_
_entity.id
_entity.type
_entity.pdbx_description
1 polymer ?
#
loop_
_entity_poly.entity_id
_entity_poly.type
_entity_poly.pdbx_seq_one_letter_code
_entity_poly.pdbx_strand_id
1 'polypeptide(L)'
;MLLNWLMSVRAWWLRSKYEKQGFWSFKLTCRLCLLAWVFCCSAFVHAQKPTSDETGASAEQSKLPAKVAPIKFAEGGKFKMLYDARQRPQAVLLAGKVFVVFNGDARSTSNEKGRAFPMLTAYDVRTREFTAPVRLAVDSSSDHHDSPIIWADRADHLHVLYGCHRTPGVHLISQSPVQASTEQIVWKRASQIAPKLSYPCVFRMANGKDLVYFRTDGHTSSWTYRVSTDNGRTWGGPSADVTDLDSGGRLDWSSYQTKIPSADRRFLHVAYTDYDDNKHDADPQRFYNPKYDALVSNEWKYNLSYLKIDSESGVVFNSEDARLRTPLNIESSKKLCEIWDTQWRGSGVPPVLALNEQGEPAFLHVLSGDSLDEHCYYYVRKVNGSWRKTAITKSSHQWNSGHLACDRSGVLHAYVVVGQEYLEGGYMDRHGGGRIEEWTSADGGETWGMRRRFSPSGARYEDWRFNNVQPVVNADGTLVHGMFIFYGWKHETKPNASAFLVDEAARTGS
;
A
#
# COMPACT_ATOMS: atom_id res chain seq x y z
N MET A 1 48.44 -27.79 -1.71
CA MET A 1 47.16 -27.60 -2.44
C MET A 1 46.08 -28.64 -2.14
N LEU A 2 46.33 -29.73 -1.38
CA LEU A 2 45.29 -30.68 -0.95
C LEU A 2 44.76 -30.45 0.48
N LEU A 3 45.30 -29.48 1.23
CA LEU A 3 44.90 -29.19 2.62
C LEU A 3 43.82 -28.10 2.77
N ASN A 4 43.60 -27.26 1.74
CA ASN A 4 42.53 -26.24 1.74
C ASN A 4 41.18 -26.79 1.27
N TRP A 5 41.12 -28.03 0.77
CA TRP A 5 39.88 -28.67 0.35
C TRP A 5 39.17 -29.42 1.50
N LEU A 6 39.92 -29.83 2.53
CA LEU A 6 39.40 -30.58 3.69
C LEU A 6 38.76 -29.69 4.78
N MET A 7 38.97 -28.36 4.75
CA MET A 7 38.31 -27.44 5.68
C MET A 7 36.98 -26.85 5.18
N SER A 8 36.66 -26.96 3.88
CA SER A 8 35.37 -26.49 3.35
C SER A 8 34.24 -27.51 3.43
N VAL A 9 34.54 -28.80 3.64
CA VAL A 9 33.51 -29.87 3.75
C VAL A 9 32.98 -30.03 5.19
N ARG A 10 33.70 -29.51 6.21
CA ARG A 10 33.24 -29.54 7.61
C ARG A 10 32.30 -28.39 8.01
N ALA A 11 32.29 -27.28 7.26
CA ALA A 11 31.37 -26.17 7.49
C ALA A 11 29.97 -26.38 6.86
N TRP A 12 29.82 -27.37 5.98
CA TRP A 12 28.53 -27.69 5.34
C TRP A 12 27.72 -28.78 6.08
N TRP A 13 28.33 -29.49 7.04
CA TRP A 13 27.66 -30.56 7.80
C TRP A 13 27.15 -30.12 9.19
N LEU A 14 27.42 -28.89 9.62
CA LEU A 14 26.95 -28.33 10.91
C LEU A 14 25.80 -27.32 10.77
N ARG A 15 25.26 -27.13 9.56
CA ARG A 15 24.12 -26.21 9.29
C ARG A 15 22.80 -26.92 8.94
N SER A 16 22.67 -28.20 9.27
CA SER A 16 21.53 -29.06 8.88
C SER A 16 20.91 -29.85 10.05
N LYS A 17 21.09 -29.43 11.31
CA LYS A 17 20.60 -30.21 12.46
C LYS A 17 20.09 -29.43 13.68
N TYR A 18 19.51 -28.25 13.48
CA TYR A 18 18.71 -27.57 14.51
C TYR A 18 17.41 -26.99 13.94
N GLU A 19 16.63 -27.88 13.33
CA GLU A 19 15.19 -27.74 13.14
C GLU A 19 14.65 -29.18 13.15
N LYS A 20 13.66 -29.44 14.01
CA LYS A 20 13.00 -30.74 14.34
C LYS A 20 13.35 -31.29 15.72
N GLN A 21 12.58 -30.83 16.70
CA GLN A 21 12.00 -31.57 17.83
C GLN A 21 11.17 -30.51 18.59
N GLY A 22 9.84 -30.47 18.57
CA GLY A 22 8.89 -31.57 18.69
C GLY A 22 8.74 -31.92 20.17
N PHE A 23 7.98 -31.11 20.94
CA PHE A 23 7.61 -31.43 22.31
C PHE A 23 6.09 -31.52 22.43
N TRP A 24 5.62 -32.76 22.63
CA TRP A 24 4.28 -33.07 23.10
C TRP A 24 4.36 -33.49 24.58
N SER A 25 3.38 -32.98 25.34
CA SER A 25 2.78 -33.55 26.55
C SER A 25 3.62 -33.62 27.84
N PHE A 26 3.18 -32.89 28.87
CA PHE A 26 2.71 -33.53 30.12
C PHE A 26 1.65 -32.65 30.80
N LYS A 27 0.41 -33.15 30.86
CA LYS A 27 -0.60 -32.71 31.82
C LYS A 27 -0.35 -33.45 33.14
N LEU A 28 -0.27 -32.72 34.25
CA LEU A 28 -0.64 -33.29 35.54
C LEU A 28 -1.34 -32.23 36.41
N THR A 29 -2.59 -32.52 36.71
CA THR A 29 -3.50 -31.88 37.67
C THR A 29 -2.95 -31.87 39.09
N CYS A 30 -3.17 -30.77 39.82
CA CYS A 30 -3.47 -30.82 41.25
C CYS A 30 -4.49 -29.73 41.64
N ARG A 31 -5.36 -30.09 42.57
CA ARG A 31 -6.65 -29.49 42.94
C ARG A 31 -6.55 -28.83 44.34
N LEU A 32 -7.51 -27.91 44.61
CA LEU A 32 -8.05 -27.48 45.93
C LEU A 32 -7.10 -26.61 46.79
N CYS A 33 -7.50 -25.61 47.57
CA CYS A 33 -8.78 -25.06 48.04
C CYS A 33 -8.46 -23.72 48.73
N LEU A 34 -9.31 -22.69 48.66
CA LEU A 34 -9.93 -22.05 49.84
C LEU A 34 -10.92 -20.93 49.45
N LEU A 35 -12.14 -21.08 50.01
CA LEU A 35 -13.23 -20.14 50.23
C LEU A 35 -12.78 -18.87 51.00
N ALA A 36 -13.55 -17.80 51.23
CA ALA A 36 -14.76 -17.13 50.74
C ALA A 36 -15.07 -15.99 51.78
N TRP A 37 -16.00 -15.08 51.44
CA TRP A 37 -16.75 -14.07 52.26
C TRP A 37 -16.47 -12.60 51.85
N VAL A 38 -17.38 -11.81 51.24
CA VAL A 38 -18.82 -11.43 51.45
C VAL A 38 -19.00 -10.27 52.44
N PHE A 39 -19.50 -9.12 51.94
CA PHE A 39 -20.71 -8.35 52.34
C PHE A 39 -20.66 -6.97 51.64
N CYS A 40 -21.52 -6.65 50.67
CA CYS A 40 -22.90 -6.13 50.73
C CYS A 40 -22.98 -4.60 50.94
N CYS A 41 -23.63 -3.89 50.01
CA CYS A 41 -24.58 -2.81 50.32
C CYS A 41 -25.36 -2.39 49.06
N SER A 42 -26.68 -2.44 49.20
CA SER A 42 -27.71 -2.06 48.23
C SER A 42 -27.98 -0.57 48.25
N ALA A 43 -28.40 0.02 47.12
CA ALA A 43 -29.21 1.24 47.12
C ALA A 43 -30.21 1.21 45.95
N PHE A 44 -31.48 1.29 46.35
CA PHE A 44 -32.67 1.48 45.53
C PHE A 44 -32.66 2.81 44.78
N VAL A 45 -33.03 2.82 43.51
CA VAL A 45 -33.63 3.99 42.85
C VAL A 45 -34.85 3.55 42.04
N HIS A 46 -35.99 4.17 42.36
CA HIS A 46 -37.28 4.02 41.70
C HIS A 46 -37.22 4.44 40.22
N ALA A 47 -37.68 3.58 39.32
CA ALA A 47 -38.00 3.94 37.94
C ALA A 47 -39.51 4.16 37.81
N GLN A 48 -39.92 5.42 37.66
CA GLN A 48 -41.26 5.79 37.22
C GLN A 48 -41.36 5.60 35.69
N LYS A 49 -42.41 4.91 35.25
CA LYS A 49 -42.87 4.91 33.85
C LYS A 49 -43.49 6.26 33.50
N PRO A 50 -43.21 6.83 32.33
CA PRO A 50 -44.15 7.71 31.64
C PRO A 50 -44.86 6.97 30.52
N THR A 51 -46.13 7.33 30.40
CA THR A 51 -47.13 6.92 29.44
C THR A 51 -46.88 7.47 28.03
N SER A 52 -47.47 6.77 27.07
CA SER A 52 -47.65 7.09 25.65
C SER A 52 -48.07 8.54 25.39
N ASP A 53 -47.49 9.14 24.35
CA ASP A 53 -48.24 9.93 23.38
C ASP A 53 -47.58 9.86 22.00
N GLU A 54 -48.41 9.52 21.02
CA GLU A 54 -48.12 9.42 19.59
C GLU A 54 -48.01 10.82 18.97
N THR A 55 -46.93 11.10 18.24
CA THR A 55 -47.01 11.97 17.06
C THR A 55 -46.11 11.39 15.97
N GLY A 56 -46.73 11.05 14.85
CA GLY A 56 -46.09 10.43 13.70
C GLY A 56 -45.15 11.40 12.99
N ALA A 57 -43.86 11.04 12.99
CA ALA A 57 -42.93 11.44 11.96
C ALA A 57 -42.54 10.16 11.20
N SER A 58 -43.02 10.00 9.97
CA SER A 58 -42.56 8.91 9.11
C SER A 58 -41.10 9.15 8.79
N ALA A 59 -40.22 8.46 9.52
CA ALA A 59 -38.84 8.31 9.14
C ALA A 59 -38.82 7.55 7.79
N GLU A 60 -38.61 8.30 6.72
CA GLU A 60 -38.24 7.75 5.43
C GLU A 60 -36.88 7.06 5.64
N GLN A 61 -36.92 5.77 5.95
CA GLN A 61 -35.74 4.91 5.95
C GLN A 61 -35.14 4.99 4.55
N SER A 62 -34.11 5.82 4.40
CA SER A 62 -33.30 5.87 3.20
C SER A 62 -32.84 4.44 2.91
N LYS A 63 -33.41 3.81 1.87
CA LYS A 63 -32.99 2.49 1.41
C LYS A 63 -31.49 2.59 1.15
N LEU A 64 -30.69 1.90 1.96
CA LEU A 64 -29.27 1.76 1.71
C LEU A 64 -29.10 1.26 0.27
N PRO A 65 -28.34 1.96 -0.59
CA PRO A 65 -28.27 1.61 -1.99
C PRO A 65 -27.75 0.17 -2.15
N ALA A 66 -28.34 -0.57 -3.10
CA ALA A 66 -28.10 -2.00 -3.31
C ALA A 66 -26.61 -2.32 -3.52
N LYS A 67 -26.03 -3.18 -2.66
CA LYS A 67 -24.59 -3.51 -2.58
C LYS A 67 -23.96 -3.74 -3.97
N VAL A 68 -23.02 -2.88 -4.38
CA VAL A 68 -22.23 -3.10 -5.62
C VAL A 68 -21.29 -4.28 -5.38
N ALA A 69 -21.45 -5.34 -6.15
CA ALA A 69 -20.57 -6.49 -6.09
C ALA A 69 -19.28 -6.21 -6.89
N PRO A 70 -18.09 -6.45 -6.31
CA PRO A 70 -16.84 -6.36 -7.06
C PRO A 70 -16.84 -7.34 -8.26
N ILE A 71 -16.37 -6.86 -9.41
CA ILE A 71 -16.29 -7.59 -10.68
C ILE A 71 -14.90 -8.23 -10.79
N LYS A 72 -14.82 -9.56 -10.85
CA LYS A 72 -13.56 -10.27 -11.09
C LYS A 72 -13.14 -10.05 -12.54
N PHE A 73 -11.92 -9.56 -12.78
CA PHE A 73 -11.42 -9.29 -14.13
C PHE A 73 -10.21 -10.12 -14.55
N ALA A 74 -9.54 -10.75 -13.60
CA ALA A 74 -8.40 -11.60 -13.89
C ALA A 74 -8.24 -12.69 -12.83
N GLU A 75 -7.59 -13.77 -13.22
CA GLU A 75 -7.22 -14.92 -12.39
C GLU A 75 -5.82 -15.41 -12.74
N GLY A 76 -5.28 -16.34 -11.94
CA GLY A 76 -3.90 -16.81 -12.11
C GLY A 76 -2.88 -15.73 -11.78
N GLY A 77 -3.12 -14.90 -10.77
CA GLY A 77 -2.16 -13.90 -10.30
C GLY A 77 -1.14 -14.47 -9.32
N LYS A 78 0.06 -13.91 -9.31
CA LYS A 78 1.07 -14.19 -8.27
C LYS A 78 0.88 -13.28 -7.05
N PHE A 79 1.71 -13.47 -6.04
CA PHE A 79 1.86 -12.55 -4.91
C PHE A 79 2.09 -11.11 -5.39
N LYS A 80 1.36 -10.16 -4.78
CA LYS A 80 1.27 -8.76 -5.26
C LYS A 80 0.87 -8.71 -6.74
N MET A 81 -0.23 -9.42 -7.07
CA MET A 81 -0.89 -9.35 -8.39
C MET A 81 -1.15 -7.90 -8.79
N LEU A 82 -1.64 -7.13 -7.81
CA LEU A 82 -1.57 -5.68 -7.76
C LEU A 82 -0.56 -5.30 -6.66
N TYR A 83 0.25 -4.27 -6.90
CA TYR A 83 1.20 -3.74 -5.92
C TYR A 83 0.51 -2.81 -4.92
N ASP A 84 1.21 -2.38 -3.88
CA ASP A 84 0.69 -1.37 -2.94
C ASP A 84 1.10 0.05 -3.36
N ALA A 85 0.79 1.05 -2.53
CA ALA A 85 0.99 2.48 -2.81
C ALA A 85 2.44 2.91 -3.11
N ARG A 86 3.42 2.01 -2.98
CA ARG A 86 4.79 2.22 -3.43
C ARG A 86 4.90 2.29 -4.96
N GLN A 87 4.04 1.62 -5.72
CA GLN A 87 4.15 1.50 -7.18
C GLN A 87 2.78 1.57 -7.85
N ARG A 88 2.51 2.67 -8.56
CA ARG A 88 1.18 3.04 -9.08
C ARG A 88 1.27 4.19 -10.12
N PRO A 89 0.26 4.46 -10.96
CA PRO A 89 -1.06 3.82 -11.03
C PRO A 89 -0.98 2.42 -11.63
N GLN A 90 -1.94 1.55 -11.27
CA GLN A 90 -2.17 0.28 -11.98
C GLN A 90 -3.47 0.27 -12.77
N ALA A 91 -4.26 1.33 -12.70
CA ALA A 91 -5.46 1.52 -13.52
C ALA A 91 -5.65 2.98 -13.92
N VAL A 92 -5.98 3.22 -15.18
CA VAL A 92 -6.28 4.56 -15.73
C VAL A 92 -7.55 4.53 -16.58
N LEU A 93 -8.44 5.50 -16.38
CA LEU A 93 -9.62 5.75 -17.21
C LEU A 93 -9.21 6.67 -18.36
N LEU A 94 -9.43 6.20 -19.59
CA LEU A 94 -9.18 6.93 -20.83
C LEU A 94 -10.22 6.52 -21.89
N ALA A 95 -10.79 7.48 -22.59
CA ALA A 95 -11.74 7.24 -23.70
C ALA A 95 -12.90 6.27 -23.35
N GLY A 96 -13.45 6.39 -22.14
CA GLY A 96 -14.57 5.55 -21.66
C GLY A 96 -14.17 4.14 -21.22
N LYS A 97 -12.88 3.83 -21.16
CA LYS A 97 -12.35 2.52 -20.74
C LYS A 97 -11.38 2.65 -19.59
N VAL A 98 -11.48 1.76 -18.60
CA VAL A 98 -10.47 1.61 -17.55
C VAL A 98 -9.45 0.59 -17.99
N PHE A 99 -8.24 1.02 -18.30
CA PHE A 99 -7.11 0.15 -18.61
C PHE A 99 -6.41 -0.26 -17.31
N VAL A 100 -6.27 -1.56 -17.08
CA VAL A 100 -5.70 -2.11 -15.85
C VAL A 100 -4.50 -3.00 -16.17
N VAL A 101 -3.39 -2.75 -15.51
CA VAL A 101 -2.17 -3.57 -15.60
C VAL A 101 -1.90 -4.32 -14.31
N PHE A 102 -1.46 -5.57 -14.42
CA PHE A 102 -1.29 -6.47 -13.28
C PHE A 102 -0.30 -7.59 -13.57
N ASN A 103 0.13 -8.33 -12.55
CA ASN A 103 0.87 -9.57 -12.73
C ASN A 103 -0.10 -10.76 -12.89
N GLY A 104 -0.19 -11.35 -14.08
CA GLY A 104 -1.10 -12.45 -14.36
C GLY A 104 -0.43 -13.63 -15.06
N ASP A 105 -1.24 -14.66 -15.33
CA ASP A 105 -0.78 -15.91 -15.96
C ASP A 105 0.42 -16.53 -15.22
N ALA A 106 0.26 -16.59 -13.91
CA ALA A 106 1.28 -17.03 -12.98
C ALA A 106 1.39 -18.55 -12.97
N ARG A 107 2.63 -19.03 -12.87
CA ARG A 107 2.94 -20.45 -12.68
C ARG A 107 3.85 -20.61 -11.48
N SER A 108 3.66 -21.71 -10.74
CA SER A 108 4.58 -22.08 -9.68
C SER A 108 5.97 -22.36 -10.24
N THR A 109 6.99 -22.03 -9.45
CA THR A 109 8.39 -22.36 -9.71
C THR A 109 8.88 -23.38 -8.69
N SER A 110 10.09 -23.91 -8.88
CA SER A 110 10.69 -24.92 -7.99
C SER A 110 10.93 -24.43 -6.56
N ASN A 111 10.97 -23.12 -6.31
CA ASN A 111 11.11 -22.53 -4.98
C ASN A 111 9.78 -21.97 -4.43
N GLU A 112 8.66 -22.53 -4.89
CA GLU A 112 7.29 -22.18 -4.48
C GLU A 112 6.83 -20.76 -4.85
N LYS A 113 7.70 -19.92 -5.42
CA LYS A 113 7.30 -18.60 -5.92
C LYS A 113 6.46 -18.73 -7.19
N GLY A 114 5.51 -17.82 -7.36
CA GLY A 114 4.84 -17.58 -8.63
C GLY A 114 5.68 -16.75 -9.58
N ARG A 115 5.83 -17.19 -10.82
CA ARG A 115 6.37 -16.42 -11.93
C ARG A 115 5.24 -16.01 -12.85
N ALA A 116 5.11 -14.71 -13.15
CA ALA A 116 3.96 -14.13 -13.86
C ALA A 116 4.42 -13.14 -14.94
N PHE A 117 3.52 -12.80 -15.85
CA PHE A 117 3.73 -11.81 -16.89
C PHE A 117 3.11 -10.47 -16.49
N PRO A 118 3.67 -9.32 -16.93
CA PRO A 118 2.94 -8.07 -16.96
C PRO A 118 1.80 -8.19 -17.97
N MET A 119 0.57 -8.01 -17.50
CA MET A 119 -0.65 -8.14 -18.29
C MET A 119 -1.36 -6.79 -18.41
N LEU A 120 -2.21 -6.66 -19.43
CA LEU A 120 -3.16 -5.56 -19.61
C LEU A 120 -4.56 -6.12 -19.89
N THR A 121 -5.58 -5.50 -19.32
CA THR A 121 -6.99 -5.65 -19.73
C THR A 121 -7.65 -4.27 -19.77
N ALA A 122 -8.79 -4.14 -20.44
CA ALA A 122 -9.61 -2.94 -20.45
C ALA A 122 -11.05 -3.25 -20.03
N TYR A 123 -11.62 -2.42 -19.17
CA TYR A 123 -13.03 -2.43 -18.79
C TYR A 123 -13.76 -1.32 -19.53
N ASP A 124 -14.76 -1.65 -20.33
CA ASP A 124 -15.65 -0.65 -20.93
C ASP A 124 -16.67 -0.19 -19.90
N VAL A 125 -16.67 1.09 -19.54
CA VAL A 125 -17.54 1.63 -18.48
C VAL A 125 -19.02 1.58 -18.87
N ARG A 126 -19.32 1.61 -20.17
CA ARG A 126 -20.70 1.58 -20.69
C ARG A 126 -21.25 0.16 -20.73
N THR A 127 -20.50 -0.81 -21.28
CA THR A 127 -20.97 -2.21 -21.37
C THR A 127 -20.73 -2.98 -20.08
N ARG A 128 -19.83 -2.49 -19.22
CA ARG A 128 -19.37 -3.14 -17.99
C ARG A 128 -18.68 -4.48 -18.22
N GLU A 129 -18.02 -4.61 -19.36
CA GLU A 129 -17.32 -5.83 -19.76
C GLU A 129 -15.81 -5.61 -19.82
N PHE A 130 -15.07 -6.67 -19.51
CA PHE A 130 -13.62 -6.70 -19.66
C PHE A 130 -13.23 -7.34 -20.98
N THR A 131 -12.19 -6.80 -21.62
CA THR A 131 -11.49 -7.48 -22.71
C THR A 131 -10.69 -8.66 -22.16
N ALA A 132 -10.40 -9.65 -23.01
CA ALA A 132 -9.44 -10.69 -22.68
C ALA A 132 -8.07 -10.06 -22.30
N PRO A 133 -7.42 -10.51 -21.21
CA PRO A 133 -6.10 -10.02 -20.85
C PRO A 133 -5.02 -10.36 -21.89
N VAL A 134 -4.10 -9.43 -22.14
CA VAL A 134 -2.97 -9.61 -23.06
C VAL A 134 -1.63 -9.50 -22.31
N ARG A 135 -0.64 -10.32 -22.69
CA ARG A 135 0.73 -10.25 -22.16
C ARG A 135 1.47 -9.07 -22.81
N LEU A 136 2.21 -8.32 -22.00
CA LEU A 136 3.04 -7.19 -22.44
C LEU A 136 4.53 -7.53 -22.60
N ALA A 137 4.92 -8.73 -22.17
CA ALA A 137 6.30 -9.22 -22.23
C ALA A 137 6.34 -10.67 -22.74
N VAL A 138 7.49 -11.03 -23.33
CA VAL A 138 7.81 -12.41 -23.74
C VAL A 138 8.24 -13.25 -22.54
N ASP A 139 8.93 -12.63 -21.59
CA ASP A 139 9.45 -13.28 -20.39
C ASP A 139 8.58 -12.99 -19.17
N SER A 140 8.55 -13.96 -18.26
CA SER A 140 7.85 -13.86 -16.98
C SER A 140 8.83 -13.70 -15.83
N SER A 141 8.41 -13.03 -14.75
CA SER A 141 9.25 -12.75 -13.58
C SER A 141 8.62 -13.27 -12.29
N SER A 142 9.47 -13.80 -11.40
CA SER A 142 9.10 -14.21 -10.04
C SER A 142 9.31 -13.09 -9.02
N ASP A 143 9.95 -12.00 -9.43
CA ASP A 143 10.07 -10.80 -8.61
C ASP A 143 8.75 -10.03 -8.65
N HIS A 144 8.24 -9.69 -7.48
CA HIS A 144 7.00 -8.92 -7.38
C HIS A 144 7.22 -7.42 -7.64
N HIS A 145 8.45 -6.93 -7.50
CA HIS A 145 8.83 -5.54 -7.82
C HIS A 145 8.65 -5.21 -9.31
N ASP A 146 8.71 -6.24 -10.18
CA ASP A 146 8.55 -6.09 -11.63
C ASP A 146 7.12 -5.77 -12.08
N SER A 147 6.21 -5.52 -11.13
CA SER A 147 4.80 -5.18 -11.39
C SER A 147 4.66 -4.02 -12.39
N PRO A 148 3.68 -4.08 -13.31
CA PRO A 148 3.46 -2.97 -14.23
C PRO A 148 2.74 -1.78 -13.56
N ILE A 149 3.05 -0.57 -14.03
CA ILE A 149 2.24 0.65 -13.84
C ILE A 149 1.76 1.19 -15.19
N ILE A 150 0.68 1.95 -15.20
CA ILE A 150 0.05 2.52 -16.41
C ILE A 150 -0.37 3.97 -16.18
N TRP A 151 -0.26 4.81 -17.22
CA TRP A 151 -0.83 6.15 -17.26
C TRP A 151 -1.15 6.57 -18.71
N ALA A 152 -1.90 7.66 -18.87
CA ALA A 152 -2.16 8.28 -20.17
C ALA A 152 -1.41 9.62 -20.27
N ASP A 153 -0.89 9.98 -21.44
CA ASP A 153 -0.33 11.31 -21.70
C ASP A 153 -1.42 12.32 -22.13
N ARG A 154 -1.02 13.56 -22.46
CA ARG A 154 -1.98 14.61 -22.87
C ARG A 154 -2.41 14.50 -24.33
N ALA A 155 -1.79 13.60 -25.08
CA ALA A 155 -2.14 13.27 -26.46
C ALA A 155 -2.86 11.92 -26.52
N ASP A 156 -3.43 11.48 -25.39
CA ASP A 156 -4.17 10.23 -25.20
C ASP A 156 -3.38 8.96 -25.57
N HIS A 157 -2.05 9.01 -25.58
CA HIS A 157 -1.26 7.79 -25.63
C HIS A 157 -1.22 7.11 -24.26
N LEU A 158 -1.36 5.79 -24.25
CA LEU A 158 -1.12 5.01 -23.05
C LEU A 158 0.35 4.69 -22.92
N HIS A 159 0.84 4.74 -21.68
CA HIS A 159 2.18 4.33 -21.31
C HIS A 159 2.12 3.20 -20.30
N VAL A 160 3.02 2.23 -20.44
CA VAL A 160 3.21 1.17 -19.45
C VAL A 160 4.68 1.05 -19.10
N LEU A 161 4.98 0.90 -17.80
CA LEU A 161 6.32 0.65 -17.30
C LEU A 161 6.30 -0.58 -16.40
N TYR A 162 7.18 -1.56 -16.68
CA TYR A 162 7.29 -2.79 -15.89
C TYR A 162 8.74 -3.28 -15.77
N GLY A 163 8.98 -4.24 -14.89
CA GLY A 163 10.31 -4.85 -14.73
C GLY A 163 11.33 -3.95 -14.03
N CYS A 164 10.88 -3.05 -13.15
CA CYS A 164 11.71 -2.08 -12.46
C CYS A 164 12.11 -2.57 -11.06
N HIS A 165 13.26 -3.24 -10.97
CA HIS A 165 13.92 -3.52 -9.70
C HIS A 165 15.43 -3.46 -9.90
N ARG A 166 16.02 -2.30 -9.59
CA ARG A 166 17.47 -2.01 -9.83
C ARG A 166 17.86 -2.04 -11.31
N THR A 167 16.87 -1.86 -12.18
CA THR A 167 16.96 -1.91 -13.62
C THR A 167 16.20 -0.73 -14.22
N PRO A 168 16.41 -0.40 -15.49
CA PRO A 168 15.58 0.59 -16.17
C PRO A 168 14.13 0.15 -16.41
N GLY A 169 13.87 -1.16 -16.35
CA GLY A 169 12.61 -1.77 -16.80
C GLY A 169 12.38 -1.65 -18.31
N VAL A 170 11.12 -1.83 -18.70
CA VAL A 170 10.64 -1.66 -20.07
C VAL A 170 9.54 -0.61 -20.06
N HIS A 171 9.79 0.51 -20.76
CA HIS A 171 8.82 1.57 -21.00
C HIS A 171 8.20 1.39 -22.39
N LEU A 172 6.88 1.22 -22.43
CA LEU A 172 6.07 1.13 -23.65
C LEU A 172 5.17 2.36 -23.75
N ILE A 173 4.95 2.83 -24.98
CA ILE A 173 3.95 3.84 -25.32
C ILE A 173 3.10 3.31 -26.49
N SER A 174 1.79 3.58 -26.49
CA SER A 174 0.93 3.23 -27.62
C SER A 174 1.40 3.96 -28.88
N GLN A 175 1.34 3.31 -30.04
CA GLN A 175 1.76 3.92 -31.30
C GLN A 175 0.80 5.04 -31.73
N SER A 176 -0.48 4.90 -31.40
CA SER A 176 -1.55 5.85 -31.68
C SER A 176 -2.25 6.29 -30.39
N PRO A 177 -2.83 7.50 -30.37
CA PRO A 177 -3.77 7.92 -29.32
C PRO A 177 -4.92 6.91 -29.18
N VAL A 178 -5.34 6.67 -27.94
CA VAL A 178 -6.45 5.78 -27.62
C VAL A 178 -7.77 6.53 -27.77
N GLN A 179 -8.68 5.93 -28.52
CA GLN A 179 -10.03 6.41 -28.75
C GLN A 179 -11.04 5.39 -28.22
N ALA A 180 -12.32 5.80 -28.11
CA ALA A 180 -13.38 4.90 -27.64
C ALA A 180 -13.50 3.64 -28.51
N SER A 181 -13.27 3.77 -29.81
CA SER A 181 -13.25 2.69 -30.81
C SER A 181 -11.96 1.84 -30.79
N THR A 182 -10.95 2.18 -29.98
CA THR A 182 -9.70 1.41 -29.92
C THR A 182 -9.95 0.04 -29.28
N GLU A 183 -9.82 -1.02 -30.07
CA GLU A 183 -9.97 -2.41 -29.61
C GLU A 183 -8.64 -3.07 -29.24
N GLN A 184 -7.56 -2.67 -29.92
CA GLN A 184 -6.21 -3.21 -29.73
C GLN A 184 -5.20 -2.07 -29.62
N ILE A 185 -4.19 -2.26 -28.77
CA ILE A 185 -3.10 -1.30 -28.60
C ILE A 185 -1.83 -1.89 -29.21
N VAL A 186 -1.29 -1.19 -30.21
CA VAL A 186 0.05 -1.48 -30.72
C VAL A 186 1.06 -0.68 -29.92
N TRP A 187 2.06 -1.36 -29.38
CA TRP A 187 3.09 -0.76 -28.53
C TRP A 187 4.35 -0.44 -29.33
N LYS A 188 5.06 0.62 -28.91
CA LYS A 188 6.47 0.84 -29.24
C LYS A 188 7.26 1.05 -27.95
N ARG A 189 8.54 0.69 -27.98
CA ARG A 189 9.43 0.97 -26.85
C ARG A 189 9.70 2.48 -26.81
N ALA A 190 9.46 3.07 -25.65
CA ALA A 190 9.81 4.46 -25.38
C ALA A 190 11.23 4.55 -24.79
N SER A 191 11.71 5.78 -24.65
CA SER A 191 12.98 6.07 -24.01
C SER A 191 13.00 5.58 -22.56
N GLN A 192 14.20 5.27 -22.13
CA GLN A 192 14.47 4.90 -20.75
C GLN A 192 14.32 6.12 -19.83
N ILE A 193 13.63 5.92 -18.69
CA ILE A 193 13.40 6.98 -17.69
C ILE A 193 14.66 7.26 -16.86
N ALA A 194 15.33 6.21 -16.40
CA ALA A 194 16.54 6.29 -15.58
C ALA A 194 17.39 5.00 -15.76
N PRO A 195 18.71 5.03 -15.50
CA PRO A 195 19.58 3.84 -15.52
C PRO A 195 19.09 2.71 -14.63
N LYS A 196 18.52 3.06 -13.48
CA LYS A 196 17.96 2.13 -12.50
C LYS A 196 16.80 2.81 -11.79
N LEU A 197 15.76 2.04 -11.52
CA LEU A 197 14.66 2.46 -10.67
C LEU A 197 13.97 1.26 -10.01
N SER A 198 13.42 1.49 -8.83
CA SER A 198 12.50 0.59 -8.12
C SER A 198 11.28 1.41 -7.64
N TYR A 199 10.10 0.78 -7.60
CA TYR A 199 8.85 1.41 -7.15
C TYR A 199 8.45 2.70 -7.89
N PRO A 200 8.37 2.68 -9.23
CA PRO A 200 7.98 3.88 -9.97
C PRO A 200 6.55 4.30 -9.62
N CYS A 201 6.37 5.60 -9.39
CA CYS A 201 5.06 6.24 -9.36
C CYS A 201 4.99 7.45 -10.27
N VAL A 202 4.01 7.47 -11.16
CA VAL A 202 3.82 8.54 -12.14
C VAL A 202 2.67 9.45 -11.73
N PHE A 203 2.88 10.75 -11.90
CA PHE A 203 1.92 11.81 -11.59
C PHE A 203 1.86 12.82 -12.72
N ARG A 204 0.63 13.25 -13.03
CA ARG A 204 0.39 14.50 -13.76
C ARG A 204 0.69 15.66 -12.82
N MET A 205 1.54 16.58 -13.25
CA MET A 205 1.90 17.80 -12.52
C MET A 205 1.42 19.05 -13.28
N ALA A 206 1.47 20.21 -12.61
CA ALA A 206 1.13 21.50 -13.19
C ALA A 206 2.00 21.84 -14.42
N ASN A 207 1.55 22.82 -15.22
CA ASN A 207 2.29 23.36 -16.36
C ASN A 207 2.75 22.32 -17.39
N GLY A 208 1.89 21.34 -17.68
CA GLY A 208 2.21 20.39 -18.74
C GLY A 208 3.31 19.38 -18.39
N LYS A 209 3.65 19.21 -17.11
CA LYS A 209 4.69 18.27 -16.66
C LYS A 209 4.14 16.90 -16.25
N ASP A 210 4.91 15.85 -16.50
CA ASP A 210 4.73 14.53 -15.91
C ASP A 210 5.91 14.23 -15.01
N LEU A 211 5.65 13.69 -13.83
CA LEU A 211 6.68 13.38 -12.84
C LEU A 211 6.64 11.90 -12.50
N VAL A 212 7.79 11.23 -12.55
CA VAL A 212 7.98 9.87 -12.03
C VAL A 212 8.90 9.89 -10.82
N TYR A 213 8.39 9.45 -9.68
CA TYR A 213 9.11 9.37 -8.41
C TYR A 213 9.47 7.91 -8.10
N PHE A 214 10.72 7.63 -7.73
CA PHE A 214 11.23 6.26 -7.57
C PHE A 214 12.46 6.19 -6.65
N ARG A 215 12.78 4.97 -6.22
CA ARG A 215 14.04 4.65 -5.54
C ARG A 215 15.09 4.32 -6.58
N THR A 216 16.29 4.88 -6.48
CA THR A 216 17.30 4.85 -7.55
C THR A 216 17.93 3.47 -7.76
N ASP A 217 17.96 2.59 -6.76
CA ASP A 217 18.47 1.23 -6.85
C ASP A 217 17.77 0.30 -5.82
N GLY A 218 18.54 -0.45 -5.04
CA GLY A 218 18.10 -1.36 -3.98
C GLY A 218 17.77 -0.66 -2.66
N HIS A 219 17.82 -1.40 -1.56
CA HIS A 219 17.35 -0.92 -0.26
C HIS A 219 18.07 0.34 0.21
N THR A 220 19.40 0.37 0.14
CA THR A 220 20.26 1.45 0.67
C THR A 220 20.49 2.58 -0.33
N SER A 221 19.54 2.81 -1.24
CA SER A 221 19.68 3.84 -2.27
C SER A 221 18.74 5.01 -2.03
N SER A 222 19.12 6.14 -2.62
CA SER A 222 18.37 7.38 -2.60
C SER A 222 16.99 7.28 -3.25
N TRP A 223 16.13 8.25 -2.93
CA TRP A 223 14.86 8.48 -3.64
C TRP A 223 14.91 9.81 -4.39
N THR A 224 14.37 9.79 -5.61
CA THR A 224 14.44 10.93 -6.53
C THR A 224 13.24 10.95 -7.45
N TYR A 225 13.21 11.95 -8.33
CA TYR A 225 12.21 12.02 -9.40
C TYR A 225 12.82 12.40 -10.74
N ARG A 226 12.07 12.10 -11.80
CA ARG A 226 12.30 12.64 -13.14
C ARG A 226 11.04 13.34 -13.63
N VAL A 227 11.23 14.37 -14.44
CA VAL A 227 10.19 15.20 -15.04
C VAL A 227 10.29 15.10 -16.54
N SER A 228 9.15 14.93 -17.19
CA SER A 228 8.97 15.08 -18.62
C SER A 228 8.10 16.30 -18.91
N THR A 229 8.42 17.01 -19.98
CA THR A 229 7.63 18.14 -20.53
C THR A 229 7.11 17.85 -21.93
N ASP A 230 7.33 16.63 -22.43
CA ASP A 230 7.09 16.19 -23.81
C ASP A 230 6.33 14.87 -23.85
N ASN A 231 5.38 14.69 -22.93
CA ASN A 231 4.52 13.52 -22.81
C ASN A 231 5.31 12.21 -22.62
N GLY A 232 6.25 12.22 -21.67
CA GLY A 232 7.02 11.05 -21.28
C GLY A 232 8.06 10.58 -22.31
N ARG A 233 8.40 11.41 -23.31
CA ARG A 233 9.39 11.05 -24.35
C ARG A 233 10.82 11.32 -23.92
N THR A 234 11.06 12.34 -23.10
CA THR A 234 12.34 12.59 -22.46
C THR A 234 12.13 12.87 -20.97
N TRP A 235 13.15 12.57 -20.18
CA TRP A 235 13.10 12.62 -18.72
C TRP A 235 14.35 13.30 -18.18
N GLY A 236 14.17 14.43 -17.47
CA GLY A 236 15.22 15.15 -16.74
C GLY A 236 14.98 15.08 -15.23
N GLY A 237 15.98 15.37 -14.40
CA GLY A 237 15.84 15.29 -12.95
C GLY A 237 16.60 16.39 -12.22
N PRO A 238 16.41 16.51 -10.90
CA PRO A 238 17.24 17.38 -10.08
C PRO A 238 18.69 16.90 -10.07
N SER A 239 19.63 17.81 -9.81
CA SER A 239 21.06 17.50 -9.67
C SER A 239 21.38 16.70 -8.40
N ALA A 240 20.51 16.79 -7.39
CA ALA A 240 20.60 16.06 -6.14
C ALA A 240 19.30 15.28 -5.90
N ASP A 241 19.42 14.06 -5.40
CA ASP A 241 18.28 13.26 -4.99
C ASP A 241 17.58 13.89 -3.77
N VAL A 242 16.35 13.48 -3.49
CA VAL A 242 15.51 14.08 -2.44
C VAL A 242 15.96 13.59 -1.06
N THR A 243 16.08 12.28 -0.92
CA THR A 243 16.56 11.61 0.30
C THR A 243 17.68 10.67 -0.06
N ASP A 244 18.73 10.66 0.76
CA ASP A 244 19.81 9.68 0.74
C ASP A 244 20.17 9.39 2.20
N LEU A 245 19.40 8.52 2.85
CA LEU A 245 19.36 8.47 4.31
C LEU A 245 20.67 7.97 4.93
N ASP A 246 21.50 7.26 4.18
CA ASP A 246 22.80 6.75 4.62
C ASP A 246 23.98 7.70 4.33
N SER A 247 23.79 8.74 3.51
CA SER A 247 24.84 9.70 3.12
C SER A 247 25.53 10.44 4.27
N GLY A 248 24.94 10.41 5.47
CA GLY A 248 25.50 10.96 6.71
C GLY A 248 26.43 10.02 7.47
N GLY A 249 26.83 8.88 6.89
CA GLY A 249 27.72 7.89 7.52
C GLY A 249 26.99 6.81 8.34
N ARG A 250 25.66 6.88 8.44
CA ARG A 250 24.83 5.78 8.99
C ARG A 250 24.46 4.83 7.87
N LEU A 251 25.36 3.91 7.55
CA LEU A 251 25.19 2.95 6.46
C LEU A 251 23.92 2.09 6.63
N ASP A 252 23.36 1.69 5.49
CA ASP A 252 22.15 0.87 5.34
C ASP A 252 20.80 1.51 5.72
N TRP A 253 20.81 2.77 6.15
CA TRP A 253 19.56 3.50 6.40
C TRP A 253 18.91 3.95 5.10
N SER A 254 17.59 3.76 5.02
CA SER A 254 16.77 4.11 3.89
C SER A 254 15.33 4.35 4.33
N SER A 255 14.43 4.50 3.36
CA SER A 255 13.02 4.69 3.60
C SER A 255 12.16 3.94 2.60
N TYR A 256 10.91 3.71 3.01
CA TYR A 256 9.82 3.33 2.11
C TYR A 256 8.83 4.49 2.04
N GLN A 257 8.43 4.88 0.82
CA GLN A 257 7.70 6.12 0.61
C GLN A 257 6.39 5.95 -0.17
N THR A 258 5.36 6.68 0.26
CA THR A 258 4.17 6.99 -0.53
C THR A 258 4.16 8.47 -0.89
N LYS A 259 3.47 8.80 -1.98
CA LYS A 259 3.55 10.13 -2.58
C LYS A 259 2.28 10.44 -3.35
N ILE A 260 1.72 11.63 -3.21
CA ILE A 260 0.53 12.11 -3.93
C ILE A 260 0.75 13.56 -4.38
N PRO A 261 0.19 14.01 -5.51
CA PRO A 261 0.25 15.42 -5.89
C PRO A 261 -0.79 16.24 -5.12
N SER A 262 -0.51 17.52 -4.92
CA SER A 262 -1.51 18.50 -4.46
C SER A 262 -2.65 18.67 -5.46
N ALA A 263 -3.77 19.22 -5.01
CA ALA A 263 -4.93 19.46 -5.88
C ALA A 263 -4.60 20.35 -7.09
N ASP A 264 -3.80 21.40 -6.86
CA ASP A 264 -3.27 22.30 -7.90
C ASP A 264 -2.11 21.69 -8.71
N ARG A 265 -1.68 20.46 -8.36
CA ARG A 265 -0.59 19.71 -9.00
C ARG A 265 0.77 20.40 -8.97
N ARG A 266 0.95 21.41 -8.12
CA ARG A 266 2.24 22.09 -7.96
C ARG A 266 3.19 21.29 -7.08
N PHE A 267 2.69 20.78 -5.95
CA PHE A 267 3.48 20.06 -4.97
C PHE A 267 3.32 18.55 -5.12
N LEU A 268 4.42 17.82 -4.92
CA LEU A 268 4.38 16.39 -4.63
C LEU A 268 4.59 16.20 -3.14
N HIS A 269 3.58 15.69 -2.45
CA HIS A 269 3.63 15.34 -1.04
C HIS A 269 4.22 13.94 -0.90
N VAL A 270 5.13 13.74 0.05
CA VAL A 270 5.83 12.47 0.28
C VAL A 270 5.78 12.12 1.76
N ALA A 271 5.32 10.91 2.06
CA ALA A 271 5.29 10.34 3.40
C ALA A 271 6.17 9.10 3.44
N TYR A 272 6.93 8.90 4.51
CA TYR A 272 7.85 7.79 4.57
C TYR A 272 8.15 7.29 5.98
N THR A 273 8.58 6.04 6.05
CA THR A 273 9.04 5.35 7.25
C THR A 273 10.54 5.12 7.17
N ASP A 274 11.20 5.12 8.32
CA ASP A 274 12.60 4.75 8.45
C ASP A 274 12.79 3.25 8.24
N TYR A 275 13.84 2.88 7.53
CA TYR A 275 14.20 1.50 7.27
C TYR A 275 15.70 1.29 7.49
N ASP A 276 16.04 0.29 8.31
CA ASP A 276 17.41 -0.16 8.50
C ASP A 276 17.59 -1.51 7.79
N ASP A 277 18.33 -1.55 6.68
CA ASP A 277 18.59 -2.80 5.95
C ASP A 277 19.67 -3.66 6.65
N ASN A 278 20.60 -3.01 7.37
CA ASN A 278 21.69 -3.61 8.14
C ASN A 278 22.39 -4.77 7.43
N LYS A 279 22.85 -4.55 6.20
CA LYS A 279 23.46 -5.58 5.34
C LYS A 279 24.94 -5.37 5.06
N HIS A 280 25.47 -4.16 5.19
CA HIS A 280 26.85 -3.86 4.85
C HIS A 280 27.82 -4.48 5.86
N ASP A 281 27.60 -4.19 7.15
CA ASP A 281 28.25 -4.83 8.28
C ASP A 281 27.15 -5.21 9.28
N ALA A 282 26.67 -6.45 9.16
CA ALA A 282 25.45 -6.88 9.82
C ALA A 282 25.65 -6.99 11.33
N ASP A 283 25.03 -6.09 12.07
CA ASP A 283 24.96 -6.13 13.53
C ASP A 283 23.53 -6.48 13.99
N PRO A 284 23.26 -7.72 14.44
CA PRO A 284 21.92 -8.11 14.90
C PRO A 284 21.34 -7.18 15.97
N GLN A 285 22.16 -6.50 16.78
CA GLN A 285 21.69 -5.59 17.82
C GLN A 285 20.98 -4.36 17.26
N ARG A 286 21.22 -3.99 15.99
CA ARG A 286 20.44 -2.94 15.31
C ARG A 286 18.98 -3.33 15.11
N PHE A 287 18.65 -4.62 15.15
CA PHE A 287 17.28 -5.12 15.13
C PHE A 287 16.69 -5.40 16.51
N TYR A 288 17.41 -5.08 17.60
CA TYR A 288 16.81 -5.12 18.92
C TYR A 288 15.71 -4.05 19.01
N ASN A 289 14.50 -4.48 19.36
CA ASN A 289 13.36 -3.61 19.54
C ASN A 289 13.02 -3.54 21.05
N PRO A 290 13.29 -2.39 21.71
CA PRO A 290 13.06 -2.23 23.14
C PRO A 290 11.59 -2.36 23.57
N LYS A 291 10.61 -2.12 22.68
CA LYS A 291 9.19 -2.26 23.04
C LYS A 291 8.80 -3.72 23.27
N TYR A 292 9.41 -4.63 22.53
CA TYR A 292 9.11 -6.06 22.61
C TYR A 292 10.18 -6.84 23.36
N ASP A 293 11.25 -6.18 23.79
CA ASP A 293 12.43 -6.79 24.41
C ASP A 293 12.95 -7.99 23.60
N ALA A 294 13.02 -7.82 22.28
CA ALA A 294 13.33 -8.90 21.36
C ALA A 294 14.06 -8.39 20.12
N LEU A 295 14.84 -9.29 19.49
CA LEU A 295 15.32 -9.09 18.14
C LEU A 295 14.15 -9.26 17.16
N VAL A 296 13.97 -8.30 16.26
CA VAL A 296 12.99 -8.40 15.17
C VAL A 296 13.68 -8.67 13.83
N SER A 297 12.91 -8.92 12.78
CA SER A 297 13.45 -9.07 11.43
C SER A 297 13.67 -7.72 10.75
N ASN A 298 14.34 -7.74 9.60
CA ASN A 298 14.47 -6.58 8.71
C ASN A 298 13.17 -6.28 7.91
N GLU A 299 12.01 -6.79 8.34
CA GLU A 299 10.72 -6.46 7.71
C GLU A 299 10.07 -5.24 8.34
N TRP A 300 10.56 -4.78 9.49
CA TRP A 300 9.97 -3.68 10.24
C TRP A 300 10.54 -2.33 9.82
N LYS A 301 9.65 -1.36 9.70
CA LYS A 301 9.92 0.05 9.44
C LYS A 301 9.29 0.88 10.55
N TYR A 302 9.89 2.01 10.86
CA TYR A 302 9.50 2.80 12.03
C TYR A 302 9.24 4.25 11.66
N ASN A 303 8.54 4.94 12.56
CA ASN A 303 8.28 6.37 12.47
C ASN A 303 7.48 6.79 11.25
N LEU A 304 7.00 8.03 11.30
CA LEU A 304 6.34 8.68 10.19
C LEU A 304 6.99 10.03 9.96
N SER A 305 7.56 10.20 8.76
CA SER A 305 8.13 11.45 8.29
C SER A 305 7.41 11.97 7.06
N TYR A 306 7.46 13.28 6.86
CA TYR A 306 6.78 13.96 5.77
C TYR A 306 7.60 15.11 5.19
N LEU A 307 7.55 15.25 3.87
CA LEU A 307 8.03 16.40 3.12
C LEU A 307 7.14 16.69 1.91
N LYS A 308 7.29 17.87 1.30
CA LYS A 308 6.70 18.18 -0.01
C LYS A 308 7.72 18.82 -0.94
N ILE A 309 7.58 18.54 -2.22
CA ILE A 309 8.47 19.00 -3.29
C ILE A 309 7.68 19.94 -4.18
N ASP A 310 8.15 21.18 -4.35
CA ASP A 310 7.64 22.06 -5.41
C ASP A 310 8.15 21.55 -6.76
N SER A 311 7.27 21.02 -7.61
CA SER A 311 7.65 20.45 -8.90
C SER A 311 8.06 21.50 -9.95
N GLU A 312 7.84 22.78 -9.67
CA GLU A 312 8.31 23.86 -10.52
C GLU A 312 9.77 24.22 -10.24
N SER A 313 10.08 24.46 -8.98
CA SER A 313 11.39 24.96 -8.54
C SER A 313 12.36 23.84 -8.10
N GLY A 314 11.83 22.64 -7.82
CA GLY A 314 12.57 21.53 -7.23
C GLY A 314 12.90 21.71 -5.75
N VAL A 315 12.40 22.77 -5.11
CA VAL A 315 12.64 23.05 -3.69
C VAL A 315 11.81 22.09 -2.83
N VAL A 316 12.43 21.59 -1.76
CA VAL A 316 11.80 20.66 -0.81
C VAL A 316 11.50 21.37 0.50
N PHE A 317 10.36 21.09 1.10
CA PHE A 317 9.86 21.68 2.34
C PHE A 317 9.40 20.60 3.32
N ASN A 318 9.48 20.87 4.63
CA ASN A 318 8.86 20.03 5.65
C ASN A 318 7.38 20.42 5.92
N SER A 319 6.79 19.90 7.00
CA SER A 319 5.41 20.20 7.41
C SER A 319 5.17 21.63 7.91
N GLU A 320 6.23 22.37 8.22
CA GLU A 320 6.18 23.75 8.70
C GLU A 320 6.62 24.73 7.61
N ASP A 321 6.62 24.30 6.34
CA ASP A 321 7.05 25.08 5.18
C ASP A 321 8.51 25.58 5.23
N ALA A 322 9.34 24.97 6.09
CA ALA A 322 10.76 25.25 6.13
C ALA A 322 11.46 24.56 4.96
N ARG A 323 12.25 25.33 4.21
CA ARG A 323 13.06 24.81 3.10
C ARG A 323 14.13 23.84 3.60
N LEU A 324 14.26 22.71 2.92
CA LEU A 324 15.20 21.65 3.21
C LEU A 324 16.38 21.63 2.23
N ARG A 325 17.54 21.23 2.73
CA ARG A 325 18.72 20.94 1.90
C ARG A 325 18.68 19.46 1.52
N THR A 326 18.77 19.19 0.21
CA THR A 326 18.78 17.83 -0.32
C THR A 326 20.20 17.39 -0.77
N PRO A 327 20.50 16.08 -0.75
CA PRO A 327 19.65 15.01 -0.20
C PRO A 327 19.56 15.07 1.33
N LEU A 328 18.42 14.68 1.89
CA LEU A 328 18.27 14.49 3.33
C LEU A 328 18.94 13.19 3.76
N ASN A 329 19.80 13.25 4.78
CA ASN A 329 20.26 12.06 5.51
C ASN A 329 19.31 11.71 6.67
N ILE A 330 19.49 10.54 7.30
CA ILE A 330 18.62 10.07 8.39
C ILE A 330 18.54 11.05 9.58
N GLU A 331 19.65 11.69 9.95
CA GLU A 331 19.69 12.61 11.09
C GLU A 331 18.91 13.90 10.80
N SER A 332 19.09 14.48 9.61
CA SER A 332 18.35 15.65 9.15
C SER A 332 16.87 15.32 8.94
N SER A 333 16.56 14.13 8.42
CA SER A 333 15.20 13.62 8.26
C SER A 333 14.47 13.56 9.60
N LYS A 334 15.04 12.88 10.59
CA LYS A 334 14.44 12.77 11.93
C LYS A 334 14.24 14.14 12.58
N LYS A 335 15.23 15.03 12.45
CA LYS A 335 15.16 16.37 13.04
C LYS A 335 14.12 17.27 12.39
N LEU A 336 13.95 17.20 11.07
CA LEU A 336 13.23 18.22 10.30
C LEU A 336 11.92 17.74 9.68
N CYS A 337 11.74 16.44 9.50
CA CYS A 337 10.63 15.85 8.76
C CYS A 337 9.79 14.86 9.57
N GLU A 338 10.27 14.39 10.72
CA GLU A 338 9.52 13.46 11.56
C GLU A 338 8.26 14.15 12.13
N ILE A 339 7.10 13.52 11.90
CA ILE A 339 5.81 13.98 12.43
C ILE A 339 5.25 13.03 13.50
N TRP A 340 5.79 11.81 13.58
CA TRP A 340 5.47 10.86 14.64
C TRP A 340 6.58 9.83 14.88
N ASP A 341 7.21 9.89 16.05
CA ASP A 341 7.97 8.78 16.65
C ASP A 341 6.98 7.67 17.08
N THR A 342 7.07 6.51 16.44
CA THR A 342 6.12 5.40 16.69
C THR A 342 6.45 4.62 17.96
N GLN A 343 7.49 5.01 18.69
CA GLN A 343 7.96 4.39 19.93
C GLN A 343 8.19 2.90 19.73
N TRP A 344 8.95 2.58 18.67
CA TRP A 344 9.30 1.21 18.26
C TRP A 344 8.13 0.33 17.80
N ARG A 345 6.91 0.87 17.67
CA ARG A 345 5.86 0.20 16.90
C ARG A 345 6.26 0.20 15.43
N GLY A 346 6.24 -0.97 14.81
CA GLY A 346 6.72 -1.17 13.47
C GLY A 346 5.59 -1.31 12.44
N SER A 347 5.93 -1.11 11.18
CA SER A 347 5.08 -1.34 10.02
C SER A 347 5.82 -2.11 8.93
N GLY A 348 5.10 -2.80 8.06
CA GLY A 348 5.66 -3.46 6.87
C GLY A 348 5.57 -2.58 5.62
N VAL A 349 4.50 -1.78 5.52
CA VAL A 349 4.20 -0.89 4.40
C VAL A 349 4.36 0.58 4.81
N PRO A 350 4.71 1.47 3.86
CA PRO A 350 4.65 2.90 4.15
C PRO A 350 3.19 3.37 4.37
N PRO A 351 2.99 4.47 5.12
CA PRO A 351 1.67 5.05 5.38
C PRO A 351 0.96 5.42 4.07
N VAL A 352 -0.35 5.29 4.03
CA VAL A 352 -1.15 5.89 2.95
C VAL A 352 -1.26 7.39 3.22
N LEU A 353 -1.21 8.20 2.16
CA LEU A 353 -1.28 9.66 2.21
C LEU A 353 -2.53 10.14 1.48
N ALA A 354 -3.24 11.09 2.07
CA ALA A 354 -4.35 11.85 1.49
C ALA A 354 -4.19 13.34 1.82
N LEU A 355 -4.90 14.22 1.10
CA LEU A 355 -5.04 15.63 1.47
C LEU A 355 -6.49 15.92 1.86
N ASN A 356 -6.70 16.79 2.83
CA ASN A 356 -8.01 17.38 3.07
C ASN A 356 -8.32 18.48 2.03
N GLU A 357 -9.50 19.10 2.13
CA GLU A 357 -9.94 20.16 1.21
C GLU A 357 -9.02 21.39 1.23
N GLN A 358 -8.33 21.64 2.34
CA GLN A 358 -7.36 22.73 2.51
C GLN A 358 -5.97 22.36 1.95
N GLY A 359 -5.79 21.15 1.42
CA GLY A 359 -4.50 20.66 0.93
C GLY A 359 -3.54 20.22 2.04
N GLU A 360 -4.01 20.10 3.28
CA GLU A 360 -3.20 19.60 4.39
C GLU A 360 -3.11 18.07 4.36
N PRO A 361 -1.93 17.51 4.61
CA PRO A 361 -1.72 16.07 4.56
C PRO A 361 -2.34 15.35 5.77
N ALA A 362 -2.94 14.21 5.49
CA ALA A 362 -3.38 13.24 6.46
C ALA A 362 -2.94 11.83 6.06
N PHE A 363 -2.79 10.95 7.05
CA PHE A 363 -2.13 9.66 6.86
C PHE A 363 -2.96 8.53 7.46
N LEU A 364 -2.91 7.37 6.83
CA LEU A 364 -3.39 6.11 7.37
C LEU A 364 -2.18 5.18 7.54
N HIS A 365 -1.85 4.86 8.78
CA HIS A 365 -0.66 4.09 9.13
C HIS A 365 -1.04 2.82 9.90
N VAL A 366 -0.62 1.65 9.41
CA VAL A 366 -0.73 0.39 10.15
C VAL A 366 0.52 0.20 11.01
N LEU A 367 0.33 -0.05 12.30
CA LEU A 367 1.40 -0.24 13.25
C LEU A 367 1.14 -1.45 14.14
N SER A 368 2.22 -2.11 14.55
CA SER A 368 2.15 -3.15 15.57
C SER A 368 1.66 -2.59 16.91
N GLY A 369 0.96 -3.44 17.66
CA GLY A 369 0.37 -3.18 18.96
C GLY A 369 1.36 -3.50 20.08
N ASP A 370 0.86 -4.13 21.14
CA ASP A 370 1.68 -4.52 22.29
C ASP A 370 2.50 -5.80 22.06
N SER A 371 2.18 -6.53 21.00
CA SER A 371 2.96 -7.63 20.44
C SER A 371 3.25 -7.40 18.94
N LEU A 372 4.09 -8.29 18.37
CA LEU A 372 4.46 -8.27 16.95
C LEU A 372 3.37 -8.81 16.01
N ASP A 373 2.35 -9.49 16.53
CA ASP A 373 1.23 -10.06 15.77
C ASP A 373 -0.05 -9.22 15.87
N GLU A 374 -0.16 -8.32 16.85
CA GLU A 374 -1.24 -7.36 16.95
C GLU A 374 -0.98 -6.12 16.12
N HIS A 375 -1.98 -5.63 15.37
CA HIS A 375 -1.83 -4.44 14.54
C HIS A 375 -3.07 -3.56 14.58
N CYS A 376 -2.88 -2.25 14.41
CA CYS A 376 -3.96 -1.27 14.35
C CYS A 376 -3.69 -0.22 13.28
N TYR A 377 -4.74 0.24 12.61
CA TYR A 377 -4.69 1.40 11.73
C TYR A 377 -4.89 2.68 12.54
N TYR A 378 -4.05 3.67 12.27
CA TYR A 378 -4.13 5.00 12.85
C TYR A 378 -4.35 6.04 11.75
N TYR A 379 -5.31 6.93 11.97
CA TYR A 379 -5.46 8.15 11.21
C TYR A 379 -4.63 9.26 11.85
N VAL A 380 -3.74 9.88 11.09
CA VAL A 380 -2.85 10.94 11.56
C VAL A 380 -3.13 12.23 10.78
N ARG A 381 -3.31 13.35 11.48
CA ARG A 381 -3.60 14.66 10.87
C ARG A 381 -3.10 15.80 11.74
N LYS A 382 -2.95 17.00 11.15
CA LYS A 382 -2.62 18.22 11.91
C LYS A 382 -3.92 18.85 12.40
N VAL A 383 -4.00 19.19 13.69
CA VAL A 383 -5.11 19.92 14.31
C VAL A 383 -4.50 21.00 15.19
N ASN A 384 -4.82 22.27 14.92
CA ASN A 384 -4.29 23.43 15.65
C ASN A 384 -2.75 23.38 15.79
N GLY A 385 -2.05 23.10 14.69
CA GLY A 385 -0.59 23.01 14.67
C GLY A 385 0.00 21.70 15.19
N SER A 386 -0.79 20.79 15.77
CA SER A 386 -0.30 19.56 16.39
C SER A 386 -0.75 18.29 15.67
N TRP A 387 0.14 17.30 15.56
CA TRP A 387 -0.16 16.00 14.94
C TRP A 387 -0.97 15.09 15.87
N ARG A 388 -2.27 14.95 15.58
CA ARG A 388 -3.19 14.05 16.28
C ARG A 388 -3.22 12.68 15.62
N LYS A 389 -3.40 11.64 16.44
CA LYS A 389 -3.50 10.24 16.03
C LYS A 389 -4.79 9.65 16.59
N THR A 390 -5.61 9.04 15.73
CA THR A 390 -6.85 8.36 16.11
C THR A 390 -6.76 6.90 15.66
N ALA A 391 -6.96 5.95 16.56
CA ALA A 391 -7.09 4.55 16.18
C ALA A 391 -8.41 4.32 15.42
N ILE A 392 -8.36 3.58 14.32
CA ILE A 392 -9.55 3.26 13.50
C ILE A 392 -10.06 1.86 13.86
N THR A 393 -9.23 0.85 13.60
CA THR A 393 -9.58 -0.56 13.78
C THR A 393 -8.34 -1.45 13.73
N LYS A 394 -8.47 -2.69 14.18
CA LYS A 394 -7.39 -3.69 14.14
C LYS A 394 -7.09 -4.14 12.70
N SER A 395 -5.83 -4.39 12.42
CA SER A 395 -5.34 -5.05 11.20
C SER A 395 -4.89 -6.47 11.54
N SER A 396 -4.94 -7.39 10.58
CA SER A 396 -4.36 -8.73 10.74
C SER A 396 -2.84 -8.78 10.50
N HIS A 397 -2.22 -7.74 9.95
CA HIS A 397 -0.81 -7.82 9.54
C HIS A 397 -0.19 -6.42 9.31
N GLN A 398 1.13 -6.27 9.54
CA GLN A 398 1.92 -5.08 9.19
C GLN A 398 2.04 -4.82 7.68
N TRP A 399 1.81 -5.83 6.84
CA TRP A 399 1.90 -5.72 5.38
C TRP A 399 0.56 -5.42 4.70
N ASN A 400 -0.52 -5.31 5.48
CA ASN A 400 -1.82 -4.90 5.00
C ASN A 400 -1.78 -3.43 4.58
N SER A 401 -1.95 -3.18 3.29
CA SER A 401 -2.08 -1.83 2.78
C SER A 401 -3.54 -1.38 2.78
N GLY A 402 -3.75 -0.07 2.67
CA GLY A 402 -5.09 0.50 2.61
C GLY A 402 -5.19 1.63 1.60
N HIS A 403 -6.33 2.30 1.62
CA HIS A 403 -6.56 3.55 0.91
C HIS A 403 -7.34 4.52 1.78
N LEU A 404 -7.06 5.82 1.64
CA LEU A 404 -7.72 6.90 2.34
C LEU A 404 -8.21 7.91 1.31
N ALA A 405 -9.48 8.27 1.39
CA ALA A 405 -10.11 9.26 0.53
C ALA A 405 -10.98 10.22 1.37
N CYS A 406 -11.19 11.42 0.86
CA CYS A 406 -12.20 12.36 1.35
C CYS A 406 -13.23 12.54 0.24
N ASP A 407 -14.51 12.39 0.56
CA ASP A 407 -15.57 12.65 -0.42
C ASP A 407 -15.90 14.15 -0.51
N ARG A 408 -16.81 14.51 -1.42
CA ARG A 408 -17.21 15.91 -1.65
C ARG A 408 -17.98 16.55 -0.49
N SER A 409 -18.45 15.74 0.46
CA SER A 409 -19.14 16.21 1.67
C SER A 409 -18.20 16.35 2.87
N GLY A 410 -16.91 16.12 2.68
CA GLY A 410 -15.91 16.15 3.73
C GLY A 410 -15.85 14.87 4.57
N VAL A 411 -16.60 13.81 4.20
CA VAL A 411 -16.55 12.53 4.90
C VAL A 411 -15.28 11.79 4.50
N LEU A 412 -14.55 11.32 5.51
CA LEU A 412 -13.35 10.52 5.31
C LEU A 412 -13.72 9.06 5.12
N HIS A 413 -13.07 8.39 4.18
CA HIS A 413 -13.22 6.96 3.88
C HIS A 413 -11.87 6.26 3.99
N ALA A 414 -11.76 5.29 4.89
CA ALA A 414 -10.62 4.40 5.02
C ALA A 414 -11.01 3.00 4.53
N TYR A 415 -10.34 2.54 3.48
CA TYR A 415 -10.46 1.18 2.96
C TYR A 415 -9.30 0.36 3.53
N VAL A 416 -9.61 -0.48 4.51
CA VAL A 416 -8.61 -1.16 5.34
C VAL A 416 -8.80 -2.67 5.30
N VAL A 417 -7.70 -3.40 5.38
CA VAL A 417 -7.71 -4.87 5.45
C VAL A 417 -7.75 -5.31 6.90
N VAL A 418 -8.75 -6.09 7.26
CA VAL A 418 -8.96 -6.62 8.60
C VAL A 418 -9.07 -8.15 8.57
N GLY A 419 -8.58 -8.81 9.61
CA GLY A 419 -8.64 -10.26 9.78
C GLY A 419 -8.71 -10.63 11.26
N GLN A 420 -8.93 -11.90 11.58
CA GLN A 420 -9.00 -12.35 12.97
C GLN A 420 -7.65 -12.79 13.52
N GLU A 421 -6.77 -13.28 12.66
CA GLU A 421 -5.48 -13.86 13.05
C GLU A 421 -4.36 -13.25 12.21
N TYR A 422 -3.15 -13.28 12.77
CA TYR A 422 -1.94 -12.93 12.05
C TYR A 422 -1.59 -14.05 11.07
N LEU A 423 -1.36 -13.70 9.81
CA LEU A 423 -1.03 -14.69 8.78
C LEU A 423 0.48 -14.95 8.77
N GLU A 424 0.88 -16.20 8.97
CA GLU A 424 2.28 -16.63 8.92
C GLU A 424 2.52 -17.63 7.80
N GLY A 425 3.70 -17.53 7.17
CA GLY A 425 4.11 -18.47 6.14
C GLY A 425 3.32 -18.35 4.84
N GLY A 426 3.57 -19.28 3.92
CA GLY A 426 2.92 -19.31 2.62
C GLY A 426 3.41 -18.22 1.65
N TYR A 427 3.63 -18.59 0.39
CA TYR A 427 4.04 -17.63 -0.64
C TYR A 427 3.07 -16.43 -0.78
N MET A 428 1.76 -16.66 -0.63
CA MET A 428 0.71 -15.66 -0.75
C MET A 428 0.38 -14.98 0.59
N ASP A 429 0.45 -15.70 1.71
CA ASP A 429 0.05 -15.21 3.03
C ASP A 429 1.10 -14.33 3.71
N ARG A 430 2.39 -14.47 3.35
CA ARG A 430 3.53 -13.77 3.99
C ARG A 430 3.48 -12.23 4.06
N HIS A 431 2.65 -11.57 3.24
CA HIS A 431 2.46 -10.10 3.31
C HIS A 431 1.02 -9.73 3.72
N GLY A 432 0.40 -10.58 4.54
CA GLY A 432 -0.91 -10.32 5.10
C GLY A 432 -2.04 -10.34 4.10
N GLY A 433 -3.24 -10.34 4.65
CA GLY A 433 -4.48 -10.36 3.91
C GLY A 433 -5.65 -10.50 4.89
N GLY A 434 -6.83 -10.26 4.36
CA GLY A 434 -8.06 -10.34 5.14
C GLY A 434 -9.25 -9.92 4.30
N ARG A 435 -10.33 -9.50 4.94
CA ARG A 435 -11.43 -8.83 4.23
C ARG A 435 -11.11 -7.34 4.14
N ILE A 436 -11.54 -6.70 3.06
CA ILE A 436 -11.46 -5.24 2.95
C ILE A 436 -12.76 -4.67 3.51
N GLU A 437 -12.64 -3.73 4.43
CA GLU A 437 -13.74 -2.97 5.00
C GLU A 437 -13.59 -1.49 4.66
N GLU A 438 -14.72 -0.82 4.51
CA GLU A 438 -14.79 0.63 4.41
C GLU A 438 -15.23 1.17 5.77
N TRP A 439 -14.41 2.05 6.34
CA TRP A 439 -14.66 2.78 7.57
C TRP A 439 -14.81 4.25 7.25
N THR A 440 -15.73 4.93 7.93
CA THR A 440 -16.01 6.35 7.67
C THR A 440 -15.94 7.20 8.92
N SER A 441 -15.57 8.46 8.72
CA SER A 441 -15.62 9.50 9.75
C SER A 441 -16.20 10.79 9.17
N ALA A 442 -17.19 11.35 9.87
CA ALA A 442 -17.84 12.62 9.52
C ALA A 442 -17.42 13.78 10.46
N ASP A 443 -16.55 13.51 11.43
CA ASP A 443 -16.10 14.46 12.46
C ASP A 443 -14.61 14.80 12.32
N GLY A 444 -14.10 14.77 11.09
CA GLY A 444 -12.69 15.07 10.81
C GLY A 444 -11.72 14.01 11.33
N GLY A 445 -12.19 12.78 11.55
CA GLY A 445 -11.37 11.65 11.97
C GLY A 445 -11.20 11.51 13.48
N GLU A 446 -12.06 12.12 14.29
CA GLU A 446 -12.10 11.91 15.74
C GLU A 446 -12.71 10.55 16.08
N THR A 447 -13.76 10.15 15.37
CA THR A 447 -14.38 8.82 15.50
C THR A 447 -14.55 8.14 14.15
N TRP A 448 -14.49 6.81 14.15
CA TRP A 448 -14.61 5.98 12.94
C TRP A 448 -15.63 4.86 13.15
N GLY A 449 -16.50 4.68 12.16
CA GLY A 449 -17.47 3.61 12.13
C GLY A 449 -17.29 2.73 10.89
N MET A 450 -17.41 1.41 11.07
CA MET A 450 -17.45 0.47 9.94
C MET A 450 -18.73 0.73 9.13
N ARG A 451 -18.59 1.15 7.89
CA ARG A 451 -19.71 1.42 6.98
C ARG A 451 -20.18 0.14 6.30
N ARG A 452 -19.24 -0.65 5.76
CA ARG A 452 -19.53 -1.92 5.08
C ARG A 452 -18.30 -2.79 4.89
N ARG A 453 -18.56 -4.06 4.57
CA ARG A 453 -17.57 -4.93 3.92
C ARG A 453 -17.46 -4.54 2.44
N PHE A 454 -16.25 -4.19 2.01
CA PHE A 454 -15.93 -3.76 0.65
C PHE A 454 -15.53 -4.93 -0.25
N SER A 455 -14.77 -5.91 0.26
CA SER A 455 -14.42 -7.11 -0.48
C SER A 455 -15.64 -8.04 -0.69
N PRO A 456 -15.58 -8.97 -1.67
CA PRO A 456 -16.63 -9.95 -1.89
C PRO A 456 -16.91 -10.84 -0.66
N SER A 457 -18.09 -11.43 -0.60
CA SER A 457 -18.55 -12.27 0.52
C SER A 457 -19.48 -13.40 0.03
N GLY A 458 -19.77 -14.36 0.91
CA GLY A 458 -20.61 -15.53 0.63
C GLY A 458 -19.78 -16.80 0.42
N ALA A 459 -20.44 -17.96 0.26
CA ALA A 459 -19.79 -19.27 0.22
C ALA A 459 -18.65 -19.38 -0.81
N ARG A 460 -18.78 -18.72 -1.97
CA ARG A 460 -17.73 -18.67 -3.00
C ARG A 460 -16.43 -18.01 -2.53
N TYR A 461 -16.53 -17.06 -1.60
CA TYR A 461 -15.42 -16.27 -1.07
C TYR A 461 -15.04 -16.66 0.35
N GLU A 462 -15.49 -17.81 0.82
CA GLU A 462 -15.02 -18.41 2.06
C GLU A 462 -13.51 -18.70 1.96
N ASP A 463 -12.78 -18.37 3.02
CA ASP A 463 -11.31 -18.42 3.14
C ASP A 463 -10.53 -17.49 2.21
N TRP A 464 -11.20 -16.62 1.46
CA TRP A 464 -10.50 -15.63 0.66
C TRP A 464 -9.90 -14.54 1.53
N ARG A 465 -8.66 -14.19 1.18
CA ARG A 465 -7.92 -13.06 1.72
C ARG A 465 -7.73 -12.05 0.59
N PHE A 466 -7.79 -10.76 0.91
CA PHE A 466 -7.72 -9.65 -0.02
C PHE A 466 -6.73 -8.60 0.51
N ASN A 467 -6.07 -7.87 -0.39
CA ASN A 467 -5.11 -6.83 -0.05
C ASN A 467 -4.95 -5.83 -1.22
N ASN A 468 -4.22 -4.74 -0.97
CA ASN A 468 -3.82 -3.73 -1.96
C ASN A 468 -4.98 -3.07 -2.71
N VAL A 469 -5.90 -2.48 -1.96
CA VAL A 469 -6.92 -1.58 -2.51
C VAL A 469 -6.28 -0.31 -3.07
N GLN A 470 -6.61 0.03 -4.31
CA GLN A 470 -6.09 1.19 -5.01
C GLN A 470 -7.19 1.87 -5.83
N PRO A 471 -7.17 3.20 -5.97
CA PRO A 471 -8.12 3.90 -6.82
C PRO A 471 -7.75 3.76 -8.30
N VAL A 472 -8.76 3.86 -9.16
CA VAL A 472 -8.56 4.16 -10.59
C VAL A 472 -8.30 5.66 -10.74
N VAL A 473 -7.39 6.05 -11.65
CA VAL A 473 -7.13 7.47 -11.96
C VAL A 473 -7.65 7.85 -13.34
N ASN A 474 -8.06 9.10 -13.53
CA ASN A 474 -8.30 9.69 -14.84
C ASN A 474 -6.97 9.94 -15.58
N ALA A 475 -7.04 10.25 -16.87
CA ALA A 475 -5.89 10.65 -17.69
C ALA A 475 -5.16 11.92 -17.18
N ASP A 476 -5.87 12.79 -16.47
CA ASP A 476 -5.30 13.96 -15.78
C ASP A 476 -4.70 13.61 -14.40
N GLY A 477 -4.75 12.35 -14.00
CA GLY A 477 -4.26 11.84 -12.72
C GLY A 477 -5.14 12.15 -11.51
N THR A 478 -6.37 12.66 -11.68
CA THR A 478 -7.38 12.75 -10.60
C THR A 478 -7.94 11.36 -10.31
N LEU A 479 -8.52 11.14 -9.13
CA LEU A 479 -9.14 9.85 -8.81
C LEU A 479 -10.50 9.74 -9.51
N VAL A 480 -10.79 8.57 -10.06
CA VAL A 480 -12.14 8.24 -10.51
C VAL A 480 -12.96 7.85 -9.29
N HIS A 481 -13.88 8.72 -8.89
CA HIS A 481 -14.69 8.51 -7.69
C HIS A 481 -15.48 7.21 -7.77
N GLY A 482 -15.42 6.40 -6.71
CA GLY A 482 -16.15 5.12 -6.64
C GLY A 482 -15.58 3.99 -7.49
N MET A 483 -14.39 4.14 -8.08
CA MET A 483 -13.71 3.07 -8.81
C MET A 483 -12.42 2.62 -8.12
N PHE A 484 -12.33 1.34 -7.75
CA PHE A 484 -11.20 0.76 -7.05
C PHE A 484 -10.83 -0.61 -7.58
N ILE A 485 -9.54 -0.94 -7.55
CA ILE A 485 -9.03 -2.28 -7.81
C ILE A 485 -8.38 -2.87 -6.56
N PHE A 486 -8.45 -4.19 -6.42
CA PHE A 486 -7.73 -4.96 -5.39
C PHE A 486 -7.57 -6.40 -5.88
N TYR A 487 -6.77 -7.21 -5.17
CA TYR A 487 -6.64 -8.63 -5.45
C TYR A 487 -6.93 -9.47 -4.22
N GLY A 488 -7.23 -10.75 -4.46
CA GLY A 488 -7.42 -11.74 -3.40
C GLY A 488 -7.04 -13.14 -3.82
N TRP A 489 -6.87 -14.02 -2.84
CA TRP A 489 -6.45 -15.40 -3.03
C TRP A 489 -7.11 -16.29 -1.97
N LYS A 490 -7.24 -17.58 -2.30
CA LYS A 490 -7.76 -18.60 -1.38
C LYS A 490 -6.66 -19.48 -0.78
N HIS A 491 -5.63 -19.78 -1.57
CA HIS A 491 -4.58 -20.71 -1.18
C HIS A 491 -3.32 -19.95 -0.74
N GLU A 492 -2.83 -20.27 0.46
CA GLU A 492 -1.65 -19.66 1.09
C GLU A 492 -0.34 -19.80 0.28
N THR A 493 -0.20 -20.83 -0.55
CA THR A 493 1.06 -21.14 -1.25
C THR A 493 0.96 -21.08 -2.77
N LYS A 494 -0.24 -21.15 -3.35
CA LYS A 494 -0.40 -21.25 -4.81
C LYS A 494 -0.53 -19.87 -5.45
N PRO A 495 0.21 -19.57 -6.53
CA PRO A 495 0.08 -18.31 -7.27
C PRO A 495 -1.18 -18.32 -8.15
N ASN A 496 -2.36 -18.31 -7.51
CA ASN A 496 -3.66 -18.34 -8.18
C ASN A 496 -4.61 -17.23 -7.69
N ALA A 497 -4.05 -16.06 -7.40
CA ALA A 497 -4.82 -14.89 -7.04
C ALA A 497 -5.79 -14.48 -8.16
N SER A 498 -6.84 -13.73 -7.79
CA SER A 498 -7.73 -13.04 -8.70
C SER A 498 -7.76 -11.55 -8.38
N ALA A 499 -7.98 -10.73 -9.40
CA ALA A 499 -8.13 -9.30 -9.25
C ALA A 499 -9.56 -8.85 -9.54
N PHE A 500 -9.97 -7.79 -8.85
CA PHE A 500 -11.35 -7.30 -8.80
C PHE A 500 -11.38 -5.79 -9.04
N LEU A 501 -12.42 -5.33 -9.73
CA LEU A 501 -12.80 -3.93 -9.89
C LEU A 501 -14.11 -3.68 -9.15
N VAL A 502 -14.17 -2.61 -8.37
CA VAL A 502 -15.41 -2.02 -7.88
C VAL A 502 -15.69 -0.81 -8.74
N ASP A 503 -16.91 -0.72 -9.25
CA ASP A 503 -17.41 0.41 -10.04
C ASP A 503 -18.77 0.84 -9.50
N GLU A 504 -18.75 1.95 -8.75
CA GLU A 504 -19.92 2.55 -8.12
C GLU A 504 -20.53 3.71 -8.91
N ALA A 505 -19.98 4.05 -10.09
CA ALA A 505 -20.41 5.21 -10.87
C ALA A 505 -21.88 5.13 -11.32
N ALA A 506 -22.44 3.92 -11.40
CA ALA A 506 -23.86 3.70 -11.68
C ALA A 506 -24.83 4.20 -10.58
N ARG A 507 -24.34 4.63 -9.41
CA ARG A 507 -25.17 5.15 -8.32
C ARG A 507 -25.31 6.67 -8.31
N THR A 508 -24.45 7.41 -9.02
CA THR A 508 -24.46 8.89 -9.01
C THR A 508 -25.31 9.49 -10.14
N GLY A 509 -26.05 8.65 -10.86
CA GLY A 509 -26.90 9.02 -11.99
C GLY A 509 -28.39 8.84 -11.74
N SER A 510 -28.88 9.09 -10.52
CA SER A 510 -30.30 9.18 -10.19
C SER A 510 -30.62 10.48 -9.49
#